data_AF-A0A8J9SVA4-F1
#
_entry.id   AF-A0A8J9SVA4-F1
#
_cell.length_a   1.000
_cell.length_b   1.000
_cell.length_c   1.000
_cell.angle_alpha   90.00
_cell.angle_beta   90.00
_cell.angle_gamma   90.00
#
_symmetry.space_group_name_H-M   'P 1'
#
loop_
_entity.id
_entity.type
_entity.pdbx_description
1 polymer ?
#
loop_
_entity_poly.entity_id
_entity_poly.type
_entity_poly.pdbx_seq_one_letter_code
_entity_poly.pdbx_strand_id
1 'polypeptide(L)'
;MSSDTTEEHLPAGQHLLVDMEGVDGDFLNSEAQLSQAMVDTVKEAGLTMLSYHCHSLTPTGVSCIGVLLESHISFHTWPEDGVITLDLFTCGSN
;
A
#
# COMPACT_ATOMS: atom_id res chain seq x y z
N MET A 1 8.02 -36.53 -24.72
CA MET A 1 8.12 -35.17 -25.29
C MET A 1 7.55 -34.23 -24.25
N SER A 2 8.43 -33.51 -23.56
CA SER A 2 8.09 -32.60 -22.47
C SER A 2 7.34 -31.40 -23.05
N SER A 3 6.06 -31.25 -22.75
CA SER A 3 5.38 -29.96 -22.94
C SER A 3 5.74 -29.09 -21.75
N ASP A 4 6.93 -28.50 -21.83
CA ASP A 4 7.34 -27.40 -20.95
C ASP A 4 6.49 -26.19 -21.35
N THR A 5 5.30 -26.07 -20.77
CA THR A 5 4.53 -24.83 -20.78
C THR A 5 5.22 -23.92 -19.77
N THR A 6 6.26 -23.21 -20.22
CA THR A 6 6.66 -21.98 -19.56
C THR A 6 5.42 -21.09 -19.56
N GLU A 7 4.70 -21.01 -18.45
CA GLU A 7 3.76 -19.93 -18.24
C GLU A 7 4.54 -18.64 -18.50
N GLU A 8 4.13 -17.87 -19.51
CA GLU A 8 4.69 -16.55 -19.73
C GLU A 8 4.41 -15.76 -18.46
N HIS A 9 5.44 -15.53 -17.66
CA HIS A 9 5.39 -14.59 -16.55
C HIS A 9 5.26 -13.19 -17.16
N LEU A 10 4.02 -12.81 -17.47
CA LEU A 10 3.69 -11.47 -17.91
C LEU A 10 3.87 -10.56 -16.69
N PRO A 11 4.67 -9.48 -16.78
CA PRO A 11 4.77 -8.47 -15.74
C PRO A 11 3.49 -7.61 -15.75
N ALA A 12 2.34 -8.27 -15.53
CA ALA A 12 1.03 -7.68 -15.52
C ALA A 12 0.53 -7.59 -14.08
N GLY A 13 -0.08 -6.47 -13.76
CA GLY A 13 -0.57 -6.18 -12.44
C GLY A 13 -1.67 -5.13 -12.47
N GLN A 14 -2.36 -4.98 -11.36
CA GLN A 14 -3.37 -3.94 -11.17
C GLN A 14 -2.80 -2.84 -10.31
N HIS A 15 -2.91 -1.60 -10.78
CA HIS A 15 -2.55 -0.42 -10.03
C HIS A 15 -3.82 0.33 -9.64
N LEU A 16 -4.15 0.29 -8.37
CA LEU A 16 -5.26 1.02 -7.77
C LEU A 16 -4.73 2.32 -7.18
N LEU A 17 -5.34 3.44 -7.57
CA LEU A 17 -5.12 4.77 -7.01
C LEU A 17 -6.41 5.15 -6.28
N VAL A 18 -6.33 5.42 -4.98
CA VAL A 18 -7.50 5.68 -4.13
C VAL A 18 -7.29 6.97 -3.36
N ASP A 19 -8.28 7.85 -3.42
CA ASP A 19 -8.42 8.98 -2.51
C ASP A 19 -9.58 8.70 -1.56
N MET A 20 -9.35 8.85 -0.26
CA MET A 20 -10.37 8.71 0.78
C MET A 20 -10.49 10.01 1.56
N GLU A 21 -11.71 10.50 1.70
CA GLU A 21 -12.05 11.73 2.41
C GLU A 21 -12.88 11.43 3.66
N GLY A 22 -12.91 12.36 4.62
CA GLY A 22 -13.68 12.24 5.85
C GLY A 22 -13.09 11.26 6.87
N VAL A 23 -11.78 11.00 6.79
CA VAL A 23 -11.05 10.16 7.73
C VAL A 23 -10.65 10.97 8.96
N ASP A 24 -10.69 10.34 10.13
CA ASP A 24 -10.31 10.97 11.40
C ASP A 24 -8.88 11.52 11.39
N GLY A 25 -8.72 12.81 11.73
CA GLY A 25 -7.44 13.50 11.68
C GLY A 25 -6.40 12.95 12.66
N ASP A 26 -6.82 12.49 13.85
CA ASP A 26 -5.90 11.91 14.83
C ASP A 26 -5.34 10.56 14.35
N PHE A 27 -6.18 9.76 13.68
CA PHE A 27 -5.73 8.56 12.97
C PHE A 27 -4.76 8.90 11.83
N LEU A 28 -5.10 9.89 10.99
CA LEU A 28 -4.26 10.32 9.87
C LEU A 28 -2.90 10.90 10.31
N ASN A 29 -2.80 11.37 11.55
CA ASN A 29 -1.55 11.91 12.10
C ASN A 29 -0.76 10.86 12.93
N SER A 30 -1.15 9.59 12.89
CA SER A 30 -0.54 8.54 13.70
C SER A 30 0.22 7.51 12.85
N GLU A 31 1.54 7.67 12.76
CA GLU A 31 2.42 6.75 12.02
C GLU A 31 2.29 5.30 12.51
N ALA A 32 2.15 5.09 13.82
CA ALA A 32 1.99 3.75 14.40
C ALA A 32 0.68 3.08 13.97
N GLN A 33 -0.43 3.82 13.94
CA GLN A 33 -1.73 3.25 13.56
C GLN A 33 -1.79 3.01 12.04
N LEU A 34 -1.29 3.95 11.24
CA LEU A 34 -1.28 3.83 9.78
C LEU A 34 -0.33 2.73 9.28
N SER A 35 0.87 2.60 9.86
CA SER A 35 1.78 1.51 9.51
C SER A 35 1.18 0.14 9.84
N GLN A 36 0.51 0.01 11.01
CA GLN A 36 -0.21 -1.21 11.37
C GLN A 36 -1.35 -1.50 10.38
N ALA A 37 -2.16 -0.48 10.02
CA ALA A 37 -3.23 -0.63 9.04
C ALA A 37 -2.72 -1.07 7.66
N MET A 38 -1.56 -0.54 7.22
CA MET A 38 -0.90 -1.00 5.98
C MET A 38 -0.51 -2.47 6.05
N VAL A 39 0.12 -2.90 7.15
CA VAL A 39 0.54 -4.30 7.34
C VAL A 39 -0.67 -5.23 7.36
N ASP A 40 -1.74 -4.85 8.04
CA ASP A 40 -2.97 -5.64 8.12
C ASP A 40 -3.66 -5.72 6.75
N THR A 41 -3.73 -4.62 6.01
CA THR A 41 -4.28 -4.59 4.64
C THR A 41 -3.54 -5.55 3.71
N VAL A 42 -2.21 -5.53 3.74
CA VAL A 42 -1.37 -6.42 2.91
C VAL A 42 -1.60 -7.88 3.29
N LYS A 43 -1.70 -8.17 4.60
CA LYS A 43 -1.97 -9.53 5.09
C LYS A 43 -3.36 -10.02 4.70
N GLU A 44 -4.38 -9.19 4.83
CA GLU A 44 -5.78 -9.53 4.46
C GLU A 44 -5.93 -9.72 2.95
N ALA A 45 -5.18 -8.98 2.14
CA ALA A 45 -5.11 -9.16 0.70
C ALA A 45 -4.34 -10.41 0.24
N GLY A 46 -3.75 -11.19 1.17
CA GLY A 46 -2.93 -12.36 0.85
C GLY A 46 -1.60 -12.02 0.18
N LEU A 47 -1.15 -10.77 0.29
CA LEU A 47 0.09 -10.26 -0.27
C LEU A 47 1.25 -10.45 0.72
N THR A 48 2.48 -10.42 0.20
CA THR A 48 3.68 -10.56 1.03
C THR A 48 4.41 -9.22 1.15
N MET A 49 4.44 -8.67 2.37
CA MET A 49 5.24 -7.50 2.73
C MET A 49 6.71 -7.91 2.91
N LEU A 50 7.63 -7.27 2.20
CA LEU A 50 9.07 -7.44 2.40
C LEU A 50 9.62 -6.44 3.42
N SER A 51 9.20 -5.18 3.30
CA SER A 51 9.59 -4.10 4.19
C SER A 51 8.61 -2.93 4.05
N TYR A 52 8.59 -2.04 5.04
CA TYR A 52 7.93 -0.75 4.91
C TYR A 52 8.76 0.34 5.59
N HIS A 53 8.56 1.58 5.16
CA HIS A 53 9.13 2.75 5.79
C HIS A 53 8.08 3.85 5.84
N CYS A 54 7.77 4.30 7.06
CA CYS A 54 6.87 5.42 7.28
C CYS A 54 7.62 6.59 7.91
N HIS A 55 7.11 7.80 7.69
CA HIS A 55 7.65 9.02 8.26
C HIS A 55 6.52 9.98 8.63
N SER A 56 6.45 10.31 9.92
CA SER A 56 5.65 11.42 10.44
C SER A 56 6.20 12.75 9.92
N LEU A 57 5.32 13.57 9.35
CA LEU A 57 5.65 14.86 8.75
C LEU A 57 5.39 16.00 9.73
N THR A 58 6.07 17.13 9.52
CA THR A 58 5.83 18.39 10.24
C THR A 58 5.14 19.39 9.30
N PRO A 59 4.04 20.05 9.72
CA PRO A 59 3.46 20.04 11.07
C PRO A 59 2.62 18.81 11.42
N THR A 60 1.98 18.16 10.44
CA THR A 60 1.15 16.96 10.63
C THR A 60 1.17 16.07 9.39
N GLY A 61 0.77 14.81 9.56
CA GLY A 61 0.60 13.83 8.49
C GLY A 61 1.68 12.76 8.50
N VAL A 62 1.50 11.75 7.67
CA VAL A 62 2.38 10.61 7.52
C VAL A 62 2.51 10.28 6.04
N SER A 63 3.73 9.95 5.62
CA SER A 63 3.99 9.31 4.33
C SER A 63 4.55 7.93 4.57
N CYS A 64 4.07 6.92 3.85
CA CYS A 64 4.58 5.57 3.98
C CYS A 64 4.66 4.84 2.64
N ILE A 65 5.66 3.98 2.50
CA ILE A 65 5.85 3.07 1.37
C ILE A 65 6.14 1.67 1.92
N GLY A 66 5.43 0.67 1.40
CA GLY A 66 5.63 -0.76 1.62
C GLY A 66 6.10 -1.43 0.33
N VAL A 67 7.19 -2.19 0.42
CA VAL A 67 7.68 -3.03 -0.67
C VAL A 67 7.00 -4.39 -0.54
N LEU A 68 6.28 -4.78 -1.58
CA LEU A 68 5.68 -6.11 -1.68
C LEU A 68 6.61 -7.01 -2.50
N LEU A 69 6.38 -8.33 -2.45
CA LEU A 69 7.23 -9.31 -3.14
C LEU A 69 7.45 -8.98 -4.63
N GLU A 70 6.43 -8.46 -5.31
CA GLU A 70 6.45 -8.17 -6.75
C GLU A 70 5.95 -6.75 -7.09
N SER A 71 5.71 -5.89 -6.10
CA SER A 71 5.02 -4.60 -6.28
C SER A 71 5.19 -3.65 -5.09
N HIS A 72 4.23 -2.76 -4.81
CA HIS A 72 4.28 -1.81 -3.68
C HIS A 72 2.90 -1.35 -3.21
N ILE A 73 2.88 -0.77 -2.01
CA ILE A 73 1.76 0.01 -1.47
C ILE A 73 2.31 1.32 -0.90
N SER A 74 1.75 2.47 -1.24
CA SER A 74 2.08 3.77 -0.63
C SER A 74 0.85 4.49 -0.14
N PHE A 75 1.04 5.38 0.84
CA PHE A 75 0.04 6.39 1.13
C PHE A 75 0.68 7.72 1.58
N HIS A 76 -0.11 8.77 1.44
CA HIS A 76 0.17 10.11 1.96
C HIS A 76 -1.10 10.68 2.61
N THR A 77 -0.97 11.31 3.76
CA THR A 77 -2.12 11.83 4.52
C THR A 77 -2.09 13.33 4.68
N TRP A 78 -3.26 13.95 4.71
CA TRP A 78 -3.52 15.33 5.09
C TRP A 78 -4.54 15.36 6.24
N PRO A 79 -4.08 15.30 7.51
CA PRO A 79 -4.97 15.21 8.67
C PRO A 79 -5.96 16.37 8.79
N GLU A 80 -5.53 17.60 8.50
CA GLU A 80 -6.38 18.81 8.59
C GLU A 80 -7.56 18.75 7.62
N ASP A 81 -7.38 18.10 6.47
CA ASP A 81 -8.41 17.95 5.44
C ASP A 81 -9.17 16.63 5.58
N GLY A 82 -8.76 15.74 6.49
CA GLY A 82 -9.35 14.41 6.64
C GLY A 82 -9.12 13.51 5.42
N VAL A 83 -7.99 13.68 4.73
CA VAL A 83 -7.69 12.99 3.45
C VAL A 83 -6.52 12.03 3.57
N ILE A 84 -6.62 10.89 2.91
CA ILE A 84 -5.51 9.98 2.62
C ILE A 84 -5.57 9.56 1.15
N THR A 85 -4.44 9.63 0.47
CA THR A 85 -4.26 9.11 -0.90
C THR A 85 -3.40 7.86 -0.82
N LEU A 86 -3.75 6.81 -1.55
CA LEU A 86 -3.11 5.50 -1.51
C LEU A 86 -2.89 4.94 -2.91
N ASP A 87 -1.70 4.40 -3.14
CA ASP A 87 -1.35 3.61 -4.31
C ASP A 87 -1.20 2.14 -3.86
N LEU A 88 -1.92 1.23 -4.50
CA LEU A 88 -1.72 -0.21 -4.33
C LEU A 88 -1.47 -0.83 -5.70
N PHE A 89 -0.24 -1.25 -5.92
CA PHE A 89 0.12 -2.05 -7.07
C PHE A 89 0.23 -3.51 -6.65
N THR A 90 -0.42 -4.42 -7.36
CA THR A 90 -0.30 -5.87 -7.15
C THR A 90 0.01 -6.56 -8.47
N CYS A 91 0.85 -7.59 -8.43
CA CYS A 91 1.16 -8.45 -9.57
C CYS A 91 0.51 -9.82 -9.37
N GLY A 92 -0.01 -10.41 -10.45
CA GLY A 92 -0.68 -11.71 -10.40
C GLY A 92 -1.54 -11.97 -11.63
N SER A 93 -1.77 -13.24 -11.94
CA SER A 93 -2.72 -13.69 -12.95
C SER A 93 -4.14 -13.53 -12.42
N ASN A 94 -4.88 -12.55 -12.94
CA ASN A 94 -6.33 -12.46 -12.75
C ASN A 94 -7.06 -13.60 -13.48
#